data_AF-B0EU86-F1
#
_entry.id   AF-B0EU86-F1
#
_cell.length_a   1.000
_cell.length_b   1.000
_cell.length_c   1.000
_cell.angle_alpha   90.00
_cell.angle_beta   90.00
_cell.angle_gamma   90.00
#
_symmetry.space_group_name_H-M   'P 1'
#
loop_
_entity.id
_entity.type
_entity.pdbx_description
1 polymer ?
#
loop_
_entity_poly.entity_id
_entity_poly.type
_entity_poly.pdbx_seq_one_letter_code
_entity_poly.pdbx_strand_id
1 'polypeptide(L)'
;MSMNIQLTVIGARNIKAADVTGTSDGYVKVKVGKKKEKTKIAKPSLNPDWNETFNFQVSPKEEIQFKLYDHDRIGKDDKLGKVKYCVPQLITGDTIYEILKIDEKGLLYISIKCVSGGIPLQYQPVRRDTKVLLKISIPCVYLYPCVIPKEALDNSNYNVRVGFKTSMTPHQKTKKVRELWCAKYDEDFYCWVKTGEKIKFELIFKETLGIKDTLLTTGTWCVPDLLDGEEVNAKVSSKKFATFNVKVRCINGIYHNVAPNEIPPMYDPKPQQVYKYEVFIEKAEHLKGKDFLGKSDPYVIIKTDKSKKQRKSVTIMNNESPKFMEAFKVKATVGSEIKFKLFDEDPGKDDKLGKCKLVVPGDLKEGEVRKFTLEVSKGKNAKLYVELKRMKDFTCTYATRFLGFKPSVAPMGQGYPPMGMPPMQQPGMPPMGYPPMQPGQYPPQGYPPMQQPGMPPMGYPPMQPGQYPPQGYPPMQPGAQH
;
A
#
# COMPACT_ATOMS: atom_id res chain seq x y z
N MET A 1 34.46 -15.19 0.79
CA MET A 1 34.04 -14.86 -0.59
C MET A 1 33.45 -13.46 -0.58
N SER A 2 33.70 -12.67 -1.62
CA SER A 2 33.12 -11.33 -1.77
C SER A 2 31.80 -11.39 -2.56
N MET A 3 30.88 -10.50 -2.22
CA MET A 3 29.58 -10.33 -2.85
C MET A 3 29.60 -9.06 -3.70
N ASN A 4 29.02 -9.13 -4.90
CA ASN A 4 28.74 -7.94 -5.70
C ASN A 4 27.36 -7.43 -5.32
N ILE A 5 27.28 -6.18 -4.87
CA ILE A 5 26.05 -5.55 -4.39
C ILE A 5 25.71 -4.28 -5.18
N GLN A 6 24.41 -4.05 -5.34
CA GLN A 6 23.81 -2.78 -5.73
C GLN A 6 23.27 -2.09 -4.49
N LEU A 7 23.96 -1.04 -4.03
CA LEU A 7 23.52 -0.19 -2.93
C LEU A 7 22.74 0.99 -3.49
N THR A 8 21.47 1.11 -3.12
CA THR A 8 20.66 2.29 -3.40
C THR A 8 20.54 3.16 -2.17
N VAL A 9 20.97 4.41 -2.28
CA VAL A 9 20.67 5.47 -1.29
C VAL A 9 19.31 6.04 -1.66
N ILE A 10 18.27 5.64 -0.92
CA ILE A 10 16.88 5.97 -1.25
C ILE A 10 16.61 7.43 -0.90
N GLY A 11 16.80 7.79 0.37
CA GLY A 11 16.44 9.11 0.89
C GLY A 11 16.78 9.24 2.37
N ALA A 12 16.56 10.43 2.93
CA ALA A 12 16.67 10.69 4.36
C ALA A 12 15.43 11.43 4.87
N ARG A 13 15.13 11.32 6.16
CA ARG A 13 14.02 12.04 6.81
C ARG A 13 14.45 12.71 8.10
N ASN A 14 13.92 13.92 8.31
CA ASN A 14 14.14 14.73 9.50
C ASN A 14 15.63 14.95 9.81
N ILE A 15 16.43 15.25 8.78
CA ILE A 15 17.85 15.60 8.97
C ILE A 15 17.98 16.93 9.73
N LYS A 16 19.21 17.24 10.15
CA LYS A 16 19.55 18.53 10.77
C LYS A 16 19.35 19.64 9.72
N ALA A 17 18.76 20.77 10.12
CA ALA A 17 18.77 21.98 9.31
C ALA A 17 20.10 22.68 9.56
N ALA A 18 20.85 22.97 8.51
CA ALA A 18 22.09 23.76 8.61
C ALA A 18 21.90 25.18 8.05
N ASP A 19 21.01 25.38 7.06
CA ASP A 19 20.71 26.71 6.53
C ASP A 19 19.87 27.58 7.47
N VAL A 20 20.08 28.90 7.39
CA VAL A 20 19.28 29.95 8.06
C VAL A 20 17.79 29.88 7.66
N THR A 21 17.50 29.38 6.46
CA THR A 21 16.13 29.18 5.94
C THR A 21 15.41 27.99 6.59
N GLY A 22 16.12 27.17 7.37
CA GLY A 22 15.58 25.99 8.04
C GLY A 22 15.52 24.73 7.17
N THR A 23 16.25 24.69 6.05
CA THR A 23 16.40 23.54 5.15
C THR A 23 17.86 23.07 5.05
N SER A 24 18.13 22.09 4.18
CA SER A 24 19.46 21.68 3.75
C SER A 24 19.40 21.16 2.30
N ASP A 25 20.41 21.48 1.49
CA ASP A 25 20.72 20.96 0.17
C ASP A 25 21.57 19.68 0.28
N GLY A 26 20.98 18.66 0.92
CA GLY A 26 21.72 17.48 1.39
C GLY A 26 22.26 16.55 0.28
N TYR A 27 23.45 15.99 0.50
CA TYR A 27 23.99 14.86 -0.26
C TYR A 27 24.73 13.84 0.62
N VAL A 28 24.91 12.61 0.12
CA VAL A 28 25.53 11.51 0.88
C VAL A 28 26.83 11.07 0.21
N LYS A 29 27.93 11.07 0.96
CA LYS A 29 29.17 10.39 0.59
C LYS A 29 29.13 8.96 1.12
N VAL A 30 29.28 7.99 0.23
CA VAL A 30 29.34 6.56 0.54
C VAL A 30 30.79 6.09 0.43
N LYS A 31 31.27 5.32 1.41
CA LYS A 31 32.60 4.72 1.39
C LYS A 31 32.54 3.25 1.76
N VAL A 32 33.17 2.41 0.95
CA VAL A 32 33.36 0.96 1.16
C VAL A 32 34.83 0.65 0.89
N GLY A 33 35.56 0.18 1.90
CA GLY A 33 37.02 0.01 1.81
C GLY A 33 37.72 1.28 1.30
N LYS A 34 38.34 1.19 0.11
CA LYS A 34 38.99 2.32 -0.57
C LYS A 34 38.07 3.07 -1.55
N LYS A 35 36.97 2.47 -1.99
CA LYS A 35 36.04 3.06 -2.96
C LYS A 35 35.16 4.11 -2.30
N LYS A 36 34.95 5.24 -2.99
CA LYS A 36 34.10 6.35 -2.55
C LYS A 36 33.17 6.73 -3.68
N GLU A 37 31.90 6.93 -3.35
CA GLU A 37 30.86 7.43 -4.25
C GLU A 37 30.13 8.58 -3.55
N LYS A 38 29.39 9.38 -4.30
CA LYS A 38 28.49 10.39 -3.72
C LYS A 38 27.20 10.49 -4.52
N THR A 39 26.10 10.78 -3.84
CA THR A 39 24.86 11.17 -4.49
C THR A 39 24.99 12.56 -5.11
N LYS A 40 24.05 12.90 -5.98
CA LYS A 40 23.75 14.28 -6.36
C LYS A 40 23.27 15.07 -5.14
N ILE A 41 23.38 16.38 -5.25
CA ILE A 41 22.82 17.34 -4.31
C ILE A 41 21.31 17.35 -4.48
N ALA A 42 20.58 17.14 -3.39
CA ALA A 42 19.13 17.22 -3.38
C ALA A 42 18.65 18.67 -3.45
N LYS A 43 17.38 18.88 -3.81
CA LYS A 43 16.71 20.18 -3.62
C LYS A 43 16.58 20.49 -2.12
N PRO A 44 16.47 21.78 -1.73
CA PRO A 44 16.40 22.18 -0.32
C PRO A 44 15.28 21.45 0.42
N SER A 45 15.65 20.58 1.35
CA SER A 45 14.70 19.72 2.07
C SER A 45 15.32 19.08 3.31
N LEU A 46 14.54 18.95 4.39
CA LEU A 46 14.92 18.10 5.53
C LEU A 46 14.55 16.62 5.31
N ASN A 47 13.94 16.32 4.16
CA ASN A 47 13.42 15.02 3.77
C ASN A 47 13.84 14.70 2.30
N PRO A 48 15.15 14.72 1.97
CA PRO A 48 15.58 14.51 0.59
C PRO A 48 15.34 13.07 0.11
N ASP A 49 15.06 12.91 -1.17
CA ASP A 49 15.03 11.64 -1.89
C ASP A 49 16.08 11.69 -3.01
N TRP A 50 17.02 10.74 -3.00
CA TRP A 50 18.09 10.64 -4.01
C TRP A 50 17.78 9.52 -5.01
N ASN A 51 17.38 8.35 -4.52
CA ASN A 51 17.16 7.12 -5.31
C ASN A 51 18.35 6.79 -6.24
N GLU A 52 19.57 6.92 -5.73
CA GLU A 52 20.80 6.69 -6.51
C GLU A 52 21.45 5.36 -6.15
N THR A 53 21.80 4.58 -7.17
CA THR A 53 22.35 3.23 -7.03
C THR A 53 23.84 3.20 -7.39
N PHE A 54 24.62 2.54 -6.54
CA PHE A 54 26.06 2.36 -6.68
C PHE A 54 26.42 0.88 -6.58
N ASN A 55 27.41 0.46 -7.36
CA ASN A 55 27.90 -0.92 -7.33
C ASN A 55 29.14 -1.04 -6.45
N PHE A 56 29.14 -2.00 -5.54
CA PHE A 56 30.28 -2.31 -4.68
C PHE A 56 30.54 -3.81 -4.64
N GLN A 57 31.80 -4.17 -4.42
CA GLN A 57 32.18 -5.51 -4.01
C GLN A 57 32.47 -5.45 -2.51
N VAL A 58 31.80 -6.30 -1.73
CA VAL A 58 31.87 -6.31 -0.26
C VAL A 58 32.08 -7.72 0.26
N SER A 59 32.82 -7.86 1.35
CA SER A 59 32.82 -9.09 2.13
C SER A 59 31.69 -9.08 3.17
N PRO A 60 31.16 -10.24 3.59
CA PRO A 60 30.30 -10.30 4.77
C PRO A 60 31.00 -9.66 5.97
N LYS A 61 30.25 -8.91 6.77
CA LYS A 61 30.70 -8.09 7.90
C LYS A 61 31.52 -6.84 7.54
N GLU A 62 31.69 -6.53 6.25
CA GLU A 62 32.33 -5.28 5.84
C GLU A 62 31.42 -4.07 6.12
N GLU A 63 32.03 -2.95 6.54
CA GLU A 63 31.29 -1.72 6.84
C GLU A 63 31.14 -0.81 5.61
N ILE A 64 29.90 -0.41 5.34
CA ILE A 64 29.58 0.74 4.47
C ILE A 64 29.46 1.98 5.36
N GLN A 65 30.18 3.04 5.02
CA GLN A 65 30.13 4.31 5.75
C GLN A 65 29.35 5.34 4.92
N PHE A 66 28.37 5.97 5.57
CA PHE A 66 27.57 7.07 5.01
C PHE A 66 27.89 8.35 5.76
N LYS A 67 28.19 9.42 5.05
CA LYS A 67 28.38 10.76 5.61
C LYS A 67 27.51 11.75 4.86
N LEU A 68 26.64 12.44 5.58
CA LEU A 68 25.71 13.41 5.04
C LEU A 68 26.27 14.81 5.20
N TYR A 69 26.11 15.61 4.15
CA TYR A 69 26.60 16.97 4.07
C TYR A 69 25.52 17.89 3.51
N ASP A 70 25.54 19.14 3.93
CA ASP A 70 24.82 20.23 3.30
C ASP A 70 25.72 20.87 2.23
N HIS A 71 25.15 21.24 1.09
CA HIS A 71 25.94 21.88 0.03
C HIS A 71 25.84 23.40 0.13
N ASP A 72 26.96 24.03 0.49
CA ASP A 72 27.06 25.48 0.57
C ASP A 72 27.67 26.07 -0.70
N ARG A 73 27.02 27.08 -1.28
CA ARG A 73 27.55 27.80 -2.45
C ARG A 73 28.85 28.56 -2.14
N ILE A 74 29.04 28.94 -0.88
CA ILE A 74 30.19 29.71 -0.40
C ILE A 74 30.69 29.05 0.87
N GLY A 75 31.95 28.60 0.88
CA GLY A 75 32.59 28.00 2.06
C GLY A 75 32.73 26.48 1.98
N LYS A 76 32.83 25.85 3.17
CA LYS A 76 32.92 24.38 3.30
C LYS A 76 31.56 23.82 3.65
N ASP A 77 31.13 22.81 2.91
CA ASP A 77 29.92 22.02 3.19
C ASP A 77 29.77 21.63 4.68
N ASP A 78 28.63 21.97 5.25
CA ASP A 78 28.29 21.63 6.63
C ASP A 78 28.03 20.12 6.82
N LYS A 79 28.49 19.57 7.94
CA LYS A 79 28.25 18.15 8.28
C LYS A 79 26.86 18.00 8.89
N LEU A 80 26.02 17.17 8.24
CA LEU A 80 24.68 16.84 8.72
C LEU A 80 24.63 15.58 9.58
N GLY A 81 25.65 14.72 9.48
CA GLY A 81 25.83 13.53 10.31
C GLY A 81 26.47 12.37 9.56
N LYS A 82 26.57 11.22 10.21
CA LYS A 82 27.12 9.97 9.65
C LYS A 82 26.42 8.76 10.23
N VAL A 83 26.49 7.67 9.49
CA VAL A 83 26.06 6.35 9.95
C VAL A 83 26.86 5.26 9.25
N LYS A 84 26.98 4.10 9.88
CA LYS A 84 27.62 2.93 9.30
C LYS A 84 26.65 1.76 9.25
N TYR A 85 26.84 0.88 8.27
CA TYR A 85 26.11 -0.37 8.17
C TYR A 85 27.07 -1.52 7.93
N CYS A 86 26.95 -2.59 8.71
CA CYS A 86 27.74 -3.81 8.58
C CYS A 86 26.97 -4.78 7.69
N VAL A 87 27.49 -5.08 6.50
CA VAL A 87 26.78 -5.89 5.50
C VAL A 87 26.70 -7.34 5.97
N PRO A 88 25.50 -7.93 6.15
CA PRO A 88 25.39 -9.34 6.52
C PRO A 88 25.76 -10.25 5.35
N GLN A 89 25.81 -11.56 5.58
CA GLN A 89 25.81 -12.52 4.47
C GLN A 89 24.48 -12.40 3.73
N LEU A 90 24.52 -12.13 2.43
CA LEU A 90 23.32 -11.93 1.60
C LEU A 90 23.01 -13.15 0.74
N ILE A 91 21.74 -13.31 0.39
CA ILE A 91 21.25 -14.28 -0.59
C ILE A 91 21.42 -13.68 -1.99
N THR A 92 21.98 -14.45 -2.92
CA THR A 92 22.14 -14.01 -4.32
C THR A 92 20.78 -13.76 -4.96
N GLY A 93 20.61 -12.59 -5.58
CA GLY A 93 19.37 -12.13 -6.21
C GLY A 93 18.46 -11.33 -5.27
N ASP A 94 18.65 -11.45 -3.96
CA ASP A 94 17.79 -10.85 -2.94
C ASP A 94 18.13 -9.38 -2.67
N THR A 95 17.15 -8.62 -2.16
CA THR A 95 17.28 -7.21 -1.78
C THR A 95 16.87 -7.02 -0.33
N ILE A 96 17.83 -6.59 0.49
CA ILE A 96 17.54 -6.14 1.85
C ILE A 96 17.36 -4.62 1.89
N TYR A 97 16.66 -4.15 2.90
CA TYR A 97 16.37 -2.73 3.12
C TYR A 97 16.69 -2.35 4.55
N GLU A 98 17.13 -1.12 4.78
CA GLU A 98 17.47 -0.66 6.13
C GLU A 98 17.05 0.77 6.40
N ILE A 99 16.70 1.02 7.66
CA ILE A 99 16.41 2.34 8.20
C ILE A 99 17.48 2.64 9.26
N LEU A 100 18.46 3.45 8.88
CA LEU A 100 19.64 3.73 9.68
C LEU A 100 19.46 5.05 10.44
N LYS A 101 19.72 5.05 11.75
CA LYS A 101 19.72 6.28 12.55
C LYS A 101 21.00 7.07 12.29
N ILE A 102 20.86 8.32 11.89
CA ILE A 102 21.99 9.25 11.75
C ILE A 102 22.40 9.71 13.16
N ASP A 103 23.70 9.77 13.43
CA ASP A 103 24.25 10.09 14.76
C ASP A 103 23.84 11.48 15.28
N GLU A 104 23.82 12.47 14.41
CA GLU A 104 23.33 13.82 14.70
C GLU A 104 21.79 13.84 14.80
N LYS A 105 21.10 13.66 13.66
CA LYS A 105 19.65 13.74 13.58
C LYS A 105 19.12 13.09 12.31
N GLY A 106 17.99 12.40 12.42
CA GLY A 106 17.24 11.88 11.29
C GLY A 106 17.50 10.42 11.00
N LEU A 107 16.90 9.95 9.91
CA LEU A 107 16.97 8.57 9.43
C LEU A 107 17.47 8.57 7.98
N LEU A 108 18.31 7.60 7.63
CA LEU A 108 18.76 7.31 6.27
C LEU A 108 18.13 5.98 5.80
N TYR A 109 17.55 5.98 4.62
CA TYR A 109 16.97 4.79 3.99
C TYR A 109 17.87 4.26 2.89
N ILE A 110 18.17 2.98 2.95
CA ILE A 110 18.98 2.30 1.94
C ILE A 110 18.35 0.97 1.53
N SER A 111 18.69 0.50 0.33
CA SER A 111 18.51 -0.90 -0.07
C SER A 111 19.81 -1.48 -0.59
N ILE A 112 20.02 -2.77 -0.38
CA ILE A 112 21.20 -3.50 -0.86
C ILE A 112 20.70 -4.76 -1.57
N LYS A 113 20.85 -4.79 -2.89
CA LYS A 113 20.60 -5.99 -3.70
C LYS A 113 21.89 -6.77 -3.87
N CYS A 114 21.91 -8.05 -3.52
CA CYS A 114 23.03 -8.92 -3.83
C CYS A 114 22.90 -9.42 -5.27
N VAL A 115 23.80 -8.98 -6.14
CA VAL A 115 23.78 -9.36 -7.56
C VAL A 115 24.43 -10.74 -7.76
N SER A 116 25.54 -11.00 -7.07
CA SER A 116 26.26 -12.28 -7.14
C SER A 116 27.18 -12.50 -5.93
N GLY A 117 27.67 -13.72 -5.75
CA GLY A 117 28.64 -14.07 -4.70
C GLY A 117 28.04 -14.21 -3.29
N GLY A 118 26.72 -14.04 -3.16
CA GLY A 118 25.97 -14.38 -1.96
C GLY A 118 25.72 -15.88 -1.84
N ILE A 119 25.02 -16.28 -0.79
CA ILE A 119 24.58 -17.66 -0.59
C ILE A 119 23.37 -17.97 -1.50
N PRO A 120 23.10 -19.25 -1.80
CA PRO A 120 21.85 -19.65 -2.46
C PRO A 120 20.61 -19.26 -1.64
N LEU A 121 19.45 -19.20 -2.30
CA LEU A 121 18.16 -18.94 -1.63
C LEU A 121 17.95 -19.92 -0.48
N GLN A 122 17.65 -19.38 0.69
CA GLN A 122 17.29 -20.15 1.88
C GLN A 122 15.88 -19.77 2.30
N TYR A 123 14.93 -20.68 2.10
CA TYR A 123 13.56 -20.47 2.54
C TYR A 123 13.47 -20.32 4.06
N GLN A 124 12.71 -19.33 4.50
CA GLN A 124 12.45 -19.07 5.91
C GLN A 124 11.02 -19.48 6.26
N PRO A 125 10.76 -19.99 7.48
CA PRO A 125 9.40 -20.21 7.95
C PRO A 125 8.71 -18.88 8.23
N VAL A 126 7.39 -18.80 7.99
CA VAL A 126 6.59 -17.65 8.42
C VAL A 126 6.57 -17.60 9.95
N ARG A 127 6.89 -16.45 10.55
CA ARG A 127 6.82 -16.23 12.00
C ARG A 127 6.01 -14.99 12.34
N ARG A 128 5.30 -15.03 13.47
CA ARG A 128 4.46 -13.92 13.94
C ARG A 128 5.25 -12.67 14.31
N ASP A 129 6.50 -12.83 14.71
CA ASP A 129 7.41 -11.75 15.09
C ASP A 129 8.22 -11.20 13.91
N THR A 130 8.09 -11.79 12.72
CA THR A 130 8.70 -11.28 11.48
C THR A 130 8.25 -9.84 11.24
N LYS A 131 9.23 -8.98 11.01
CA LYS A 131 9.00 -7.57 10.69
C LYS A 131 8.70 -7.45 9.21
N VAL A 132 7.79 -6.55 8.86
CA VAL A 132 7.54 -6.12 7.50
C VAL A 132 8.04 -4.70 7.31
N LEU A 133 8.60 -4.43 6.14
CA LEU A 133 8.96 -3.08 5.72
C LEU A 133 7.84 -2.51 4.88
N LEU A 134 7.31 -1.37 5.32
CA LEU A 134 6.30 -0.64 4.60
C LEU A 134 6.86 0.69 4.11
N LYS A 135 6.51 1.03 2.88
CA LYS A 135 6.57 2.37 2.33
C LYS A 135 5.19 3.01 2.45
N ILE A 136 5.10 4.14 3.14
CA ILE A 136 3.86 4.85 3.45
C ILE A 136 3.87 6.19 2.73
N SER A 137 2.87 6.43 1.91
CA SER A 137 2.59 7.73 1.30
C SER A 137 1.27 8.28 1.85
N ILE A 138 1.17 9.60 1.97
CA ILE A 138 -0.05 10.26 2.45
C ILE A 138 -0.51 11.25 1.38
N PRO A 139 -1.19 10.79 0.31
CA PRO A 139 -1.58 11.66 -0.80
C PRO A 139 -2.41 12.86 -0.33
N CYS A 140 -3.28 12.65 0.66
CA CYS A 140 -3.99 13.75 1.30
C CYS A 140 -4.53 13.42 2.70
N VAL A 141 -4.81 14.47 3.46
CA VAL A 141 -5.56 14.41 4.72
C VAL A 141 -6.74 15.35 4.62
N TYR A 142 -7.95 14.81 4.72
CA TYR A 142 -9.16 15.62 4.83
C TYR A 142 -9.30 16.12 6.25
N LEU A 143 -9.41 17.43 6.40
CA LEU A 143 -9.65 18.09 7.69
C LEU A 143 -11.15 18.36 7.83
N TYR A 144 -11.64 18.36 9.07
CA TYR A 144 -13.03 18.72 9.42
C TYR A 144 -13.01 20.09 10.13
N PRO A 145 -13.15 21.22 9.39
CA PRO A 145 -12.85 22.55 9.90
C PRO A 145 -13.79 23.04 11.00
N CYS A 146 -15.04 22.57 11.00
CA CYS A 146 -16.08 22.97 11.95
C CYS A 146 -15.79 22.60 13.42
N VAL A 147 -14.69 21.87 13.70
CA VAL A 147 -14.36 21.43 15.06
C VAL A 147 -12.92 21.81 15.46
N ILE A 148 -12.13 22.44 14.58
CA ILE A 148 -10.74 22.82 14.91
C ILE A 148 -10.76 24.05 15.83
N PRO A 149 -10.08 24.03 16.99
CA PRO A 149 -10.04 25.16 17.92
C PRO A 149 -9.59 26.45 17.21
N LYS A 150 -10.24 27.58 17.51
CA LYS A 150 -9.91 28.88 16.88
C LYS A 150 -8.45 29.29 17.13
N GLU A 151 -7.89 28.82 18.25
CA GLU A 151 -6.52 29.04 18.68
C GLU A 151 -5.48 28.28 17.81
N ALA A 152 -5.93 27.31 17.00
CA ALA A 152 -5.11 26.58 16.04
C ALA A 152 -5.11 27.21 14.62
N LEU A 153 -5.77 28.36 14.46
CA LEU A 153 -5.82 29.15 13.22
C LEU A 153 -4.88 30.35 13.33
N ASP A 154 -3.97 30.53 12.38
CA ASP A 154 -3.23 31.78 12.14
C ASP A 154 -3.73 32.40 10.84
N ASN A 155 -4.17 33.67 10.88
CA ASN A 155 -4.55 34.50 9.72
C ASN A 155 -5.10 33.69 8.53
N SER A 156 -6.18 32.93 8.78
CA SER A 156 -6.95 32.15 7.80
C SER A 156 -6.36 30.83 7.27
N ASN A 157 -5.22 30.31 7.77
CA ASN A 157 -4.62 29.05 7.31
C ASN A 157 -4.24 28.08 8.45
N TYR A 158 -4.56 26.79 8.31
CA TYR A 158 -4.11 25.76 9.26
C TYR A 158 -2.65 25.38 9.01
N ASN A 159 -1.83 25.34 10.07
CA ASN A 159 -0.45 24.83 9.99
C ASN A 159 -0.38 23.38 10.47
N VAL A 160 -0.55 22.44 9.55
CA VAL A 160 -0.66 21.01 9.89
C VAL A 160 0.55 20.19 9.45
N ARG A 161 0.80 19.13 10.20
CA ARG A 161 1.71 18.03 9.86
C ARG A 161 1.03 16.71 10.15
N VAL A 162 1.48 15.67 9.45
CA VAL A 162 1.21 14.29 9.85
C VAL A 162 2.43 13.71 10.53
N GLY A 163 2.25 13.23 11.74
CA GLY A 163 3.18 12.33 12.39
C GLY A 163 2.78 10.88 12.16
N PHE A 164 3.74 9.97 12.16
CA PHE A 164 3.43 8.56 12.38
C PHE A 164 4.49 7.86 13.20
N LYS A 165 4.06 6.89 14.00
CA LYS A 165 4.92 6.12 14.90
C LYS A 165 4.57 4.64 14.83
N THR A 166 5.59 3.79 14.87
CA THR A 166 5.46 2.34 15.07
C THR A 166 6.23 1.91 16.32
N SER A 167 6.13 0.63 16.69
CA SER A 167 6.91 0.04 17.78
C SER A 167 8.41 -0.03 17.46
N MET A 168 8.78 -0.09 16.18
CA MET A 168 10.13 -0.41 15.72
C MET A 168 10.82 0.74 14.99
N THR A 169 10.05 1.75 14.59
CA THR A 169 10.55 2.91 13.86
C THR A 169 10.32 4.17 14.70
N PRO A 170 11.35 5.00 14.93
CA PRO A 170 11.20 6.28 15.61
C PRO A 170 10.10 7.14 15.00
N HIS A 171 9.53 8.06 15.79
CA HIS A 171 8.49 8.97 15.32
C HIS A 171 9.02 9.83 14.17
N GLN A 172 8.31 9.81 13.05
CA GLN A 172 8.58 10.64 11.87
C GLN A 172 7.42 11.61 11.64
N LYS A 173 7.71 12.77 11.05
CA LYS A 173 6.72 13.80 10.76
C LYS A 173 6.95 14.36 9.36
N THR A 174 5.86 14.71 8.69
CA THR A 174 5.89 15.41 7.41
C THR A 174 6.37 16.85 7.56
N LYS A 175 6.71 17.48 6.42
CA LYS A 175 6.71 18.94 6.32
C LYS A 175 5.36 19.56 6.68
N LYS A 176 5.40 20.84 7.01
CA LYS A 176 4.21 21.67 7.26
C LYS A 176 3.49 21.92 5.94
N VAL A 177 2.15 21.93 5.99
CA VAL A 177 1.32 22.38 4.88
C VAL A 177 0.23 23.32 5.38
N ARG A 178 -0.19 24.25 4.51
CA ARG A 178 -1.19 25.28 4.78
C ARG A 178 -2.43 25.02 3.92
N GLU A 179 -3.37 24.23 4.44
CA GLU A 179 -4.56 23.82 3.68
C GLU A 179 -5.78 23.74 4.60
N LEU A 180 -6.92 24.29 4.15
CA LEU A 180 -8.14 24.39 4.94
C LEU A 180 -8.93 23.07 5.01
N TRP A 181 -9.01 22.34 3.89
CA TRP A 181 -9.92 21.19 3.75
C TRP A 181 -9.23 19.89 3.35
N CYS A 182 -8.10 19.98 2.64
CA CYS A 182 -7.40 18.83 2.11
C CYS A 182 -5.89 19.09 2.03
N ALA A 183 -5.16 18.69 3.06
CA ALA A 183 -3.71 18.81 3.14
C ALA A 183 -3.04 17.72 2.30
N LYS A 184 -2.34 18.08 1.22
CA LYS A 184 -1.58 17.15 0.37
C LYS A 184 -0.14 17.02 0.85
N TYR A 185 0.38 15.79 0.88
CA TYR A 185 1.77 15.53 1.23
C TYR A 185 2.45 14.72 0.12
N ASP A 186 3.65 15.14 -0.21
CA ASP A 186 4.49 14.55 -1.25
C ASP A 186 5.80 14.07 -0.61
N GLU A 187 5.65 13.23 0.42
CA GLU A 187 6.75 12.63 1.17
C GLU A 187 6.36 11.18 1.49
N ASP A 188 7.25 10.27 1.09
CA ASP A 188 7.14 8.87 1.46
C ASP A 188 7.90 8.60 2.75
N PHE A 189 7.43 7.64 3.55
CA PHE A 189 8.11 7.20 4.75
C PHE A 189 8.33 5.70 4.72
N TYR A 190 9.42 5.27 5.33
CA TYR A 190 9.70 3.85 5.51
C TYR A 190 9.57 3.51 6.98
N CYS A 191 8.97 2.35 7.28
CA CYS A 191 8.92 1.85 8.64
C CYS A 191 8.93 0.32 8.72
N TRP A 192 9.68 -0.16 9.70
CA TRP A 192 9.55 -1.50 10.21
C TRP A 192 8.37 -1.57 11.18
N VAL A 193 7.56 -2.62 11.02
CA VAL A 193 6.39 -2.91 11.84
C VAL A 193 6.10 -4.41 11.81
N LYS A 194 5.43 -4.97 12.81
CA LYS A 194 5.00 -6.38 12.77
C LYS A 194 3.61 -6.52 12.19
N THR A 195 3.35 -7.65 11.56
CA THR A 195 2.01 -8.03 11.11
C THR A 195 1.05 -8.07 12.31
N GLY A 196 -0.08 -7.36 12.17
CA GLY A 196 -1.10 -7.18 13.21
C GLY A 196 -0.86 -6.06 14.21
N GLU A 197 0.28 -5.36 14.16
CA GLU A 197 0.44 -4.13 14.90
C GLU A 197 -0.37 -2.98 14.28
N LYS A 198 -0.59 -1.94 15.08
CA LYS A 198 -1.27 -0.72 14.64
C LYS A 198 -0.25 0.38 14.37
N ILE A 199 -0.26 0.91 13.15
CA ILE A 199 0.42 2.15 12.81
C ILE A 199 -0.46 3.30 13.30
N LYS A 200 0.14 4.19 14.09
CA LYS A 200 -0.52 5.37 14.62
C LYS A 200 -0.18 6.57 13.74
N PHE A 201 -1.21 7.15 13.12
CA PHE A 201 -1.13 8.40 12.39
C PHE A 201 -1.59 9.53 13.31
N GLU A 202 -0.86 10.63 13.31
CA GLU A 202 -1.01 11.75 14.23
C GLU A 202 -1.23 13.02 13.43
N LEU A 203 -2.30 13.75 13.71
CA LEU A 203 -2.47 15.09 13.17
C LEU A 203 -1.93 16.07 14.20
N ILE A 204 -0.92 16.84 13.80
CA ILE A 204 -0.16 17.71 14.68
C ILE A 204 -0.29 19.13 14.13
N PHE A 205 -0.63 20.07 15.01
CA PHE A 205 -0.66 21.50 14.72
C PHE A 205 0.51 22.16 15.41
N LYS A 206 1.19 23.07 14.71
CA LYS A 206 2.37 23.77 15.26
C LYS A 206 2.06 25.24 15.58
N GLU A 207 2.44 25.62 16.80
CA GLU A 207 3.00 26.90 17.30
C GLU A 207 2.69 28.18 16.52
N THR A 208 1.88 29.02 17.15
CA THR A 208 1.99 30.48 17.08
C THR A 208 2.73 30.91 18.35
N LEU A 209 3.80 31.71 18.23
CA LEU A 209 4.53 32.36 19.34
C LEU A 209 4.73 31.51 20.63
N GLY A 210 5.70 30.59 20.65
CA GLY A 210 6.22 29.95 21.88
C GLY A 210 5.51 28.68 22.38
N ILE A 211 4.49 28.18 21.68
CA ILE A 211 3.76 26.94 21.99
C ILE A 211 4.27 25.74 21.16
N LYS A 212 4.87 24.73 21.80
CA LYS A 212 5.36 23.51 21.13
C LYS A 212 4.28 22.78 20.30
N ASP A 213 4.70 21.97 19.33
CA ASP A 213 3.85 21.06 18.53
C ASP A 213 2.76 20.38 19.39
N THR A 214 1.48 20.61 19.06
CA THR A 214 0.32 20.04 19.76
C THR A 214 -0.29 18.92 18.95
N LEU A 215 -0.39 17.73 19.57
CA LEU A 215 -1.12 16.60 19.01
C LEU A 215 -2.63 16.84 19.13
N LEU A 216 -3.35 16.93 18.00
CA LEU A 216 -4.81 17.11 18.04
C LEU A 216 -5.57 15.80 18.09
N THR A 217 -5.17 14.85 17.25
CA THR A 217 -5.93 13.62 17.05
C THR A 217 -5.06 12.52 16.48
N THR A 218 -5.55 11.29 16.60
CA THR A 218 -4.83 10.12 16.14
C THR A 218 -5.78 9.17 15.42
N GLY A 219 -5.31 8.63 14.31
CA GLY A 219 -5.94 7.54 13.58
C GLY A 219 -5.05 6.29 13.67
N THR A 220 -5.64 5.11 13.55
CA THR A 220 -4.86 3.87 13.54
C THR A 220 -5.26 2.94 12.40
N TRP A 221 -4.25 2.30 11.81
CA TRP A 221 -4.42 1.26 10.81
C TRP A 221 -3.70 0.00 11.28
N CYS A 222 -4.37 -1.14 11.21
CA CYS A 222 -3.79 -2.43 11.57
C CYS A 222 -3.11 -3.00 10.32
N VAL A 223 -1.87 -3.44 10.47
CA VAL A 223 -1.09 -4.05 9.39
C VAL A 223 -1.61 -5.47 9.16
N PRO A 224 -2.17 -5.81 7.98
CA PRO A 224 -2.53 -7.19 7.65
C PRO A 224 -1.27 -7.98 7.28
N ASP A 225 -1.41 -9.27 6.98
CA ASP A 225 -0.33 -10.04 6.34
C ASP A 225 -0.23 -9.63 4.88
N LEU A 226 0.91 -9.06 4.52
CA LEU A 226 1.15 -8.47 3.20
C LEU A 226 2.22 -9.28 2.46
N LEU A 227 2.00 -9.45 1.15
CA LEU A 227 2.97 -9.96 0.20
C LEU A 227 3.96 -8.87 -0.22
N ASP A 228 5.13 -9.27 -0.71
CA ASP A 228 6.08 -8.34 -1.31
C ASP A 228 5.46 -7.59 -2.48
N GLY A 229 5.67 -6.27 -2.54
CA GLY A 229 5.12 -5.40 -3.58
C GLY A 229 3.64 -5.08 -3.44
N GLU A 230 2.90 -5.72 -2.53
CA GLU A 230 1.47 -5.51 -2.36
C GLU A 230 1.15 -4.06 -1.96
N GLU A 231 0.14 -3.47 -2.60
CA GLU A 231 -0.32 -2.12 -2.30
C GLU A 231 -1.70 -2.12 -1.64
N VAL A 232 -1.83 -1.35 -0.55
CA VAL A 232 -3.08 -1.14 0.17
C VAL A 232 -3.35 0.35 0.31
N ASN A 233 -4.46 0.80 -0.26
CA ASN A 233 -5.03 2.11 0.03
C ASN A 233 -5.94 2.01 1.25
N ALA A 234 -5.82 2.92 2.22
CA ALA A 234 -6.66 2.94 3.41
C ALA A 234 -7.06 4.38 3.76
N LYS A 235 -8.30 4.55 4.22
CA LYS A 235 -8.75 5.78 4.85
C LYS A 235 -8.74 5.59 6.36
N VAL A 236 -7.83 6.30 7.00
CA VAL A 236 -7.63 6.23 8.44
C VAL A 236 -8.33 7.42 9.07
N SER A 237 -9.57 7.23 9.52
CA SER A 237 -10.22 8.26 10.33
C SER A 237 -9.59 8.33 11.70
N SER A 238 -9.34 9.56 12.13
CA SER A 238 -8.95 9.87 13.48
C SER A 238 -10.19 9.98 14.37
N LYS A 239 -10.01 10.05 15.70
CA LYS A 239 -11.17 10.15 16.63
C LYS A 239 -11.97 11.45 16.45
N LYS A 240 -11.31 12.52 15.99
CA LYS A 240 -11.83 13.88 15.78
C LYS A 240 -10.99 14.54 14.68
N PHE A 241 -11.55 15.44 13.88
CA PHE A 241 -10.86 16.40 12.99
C PHE A 241 -10.29 15.94 11.65
N ALA A 242 -10.04 14.65 11.40
CA ALA A 242 -9.46 14.26 10.11
C ALA A 242 -9.65 12.81 9.67
N THR A 243 -9.62 12.62 8.35
CA THR A 243 -9.34 11.34 7.68
C THR A 243 -8.01 11.43 6.92
N PHE A 244 -7.07 10.53 7.24
CA PHE A 244 -5.84 10.37 6.48
C PHE A 244 -6.08 9.40 5.31
N ASN A 245 -5.89 9.83 4.08
CA ASN A 245 -5.76 8.91 2.95
C ASN A 245 -4.32 8.42 2.91
N VAL A 246 -4.14 7.12 3.10
CA VAL A 246 -2.82 6.49 3.20
C VAL A 246 -2.69 5.46 2.09
N LYS A 247 -1.59 5.54 1.34
CA LYS A 247 -1.15 4.48 0.44
C LYS A 247 0.00 3.73 1.12
N VAL A 248 -0.15 2.44 1.29
CA VAL A 248 0.87 1.56 1.86
C VAL A 248 1.35 0.62 0.77
N ARG A 249 2.66 0.57 0.53
CA ARG A 249 3.30 -0.46 -0.29
C ARG A 249 4.15 -1.33 0.62
N CYS A 250 3.91 -2.65 0.59
CA CYS A 250 4.77 -3.60 1.25
C CYS A 250 6.05 -3.78 0.43
N ILE A 251 7.19 -3.41 1.00
CA ILE A 251 8.49 -3.54 0.35
C ILE A 251 9.08 -4.91 0.64
N ASN A 252 8.96 -5.34 1.90
CA ASN A 252 9.39 -6.65 2.38
C ASN A 252 8.32 -7.19 3.31
N GLY A 253 7.51 -8.11 2.80
CA GLY A 253 6.38 -8.73 3.46
C GLY A 253 6.75 -9.89 4.36
N ILE A 254 5.75 -10.45 5.02
CA ILE A 254 5.94 -11.55 5.96
C ILE A 254 6.23 -12.88 5.24
N TYR A 255 5.98 -12.91 3.93
CA TYR A 255 6.17 -14.04 3.03
C TYR A 255 7.45 -13.94 2.19
N HIS A 256 8.30 -12.94 2.46
CA HIS A 256 9.57 -12.75 1.76
C HIS A 256 10.50 -13.95 1.99
N ASN A 257 11.02 -14.54 0.91
CA ASN A 257 11.82 -15.77 0.92
C ASN A 257 11.17 -16.93 1.69
N VAL A 258 9.84 -17.03 1.67
CA VAL A 258 9.10 -18.17 2.24
C VAL A 258 8.85 -19.22 1.15
N ALA A 259 8.82 -20.50 1.54
CA ALA A 259 8.53 -21.58 0.61
C ALA A 259 7.15 -21.36 -0.07
N PRO A 260 7.00 -21.54 -1.40
CA PRO A 260 5.77 -21.20 -2.11
C PRO A 260 4.49 -21.85 -1.58
N ASN A 261 4.59 -23.07 -1.03
CA ASN A 261 3.48 -23.79 -0.42
C ASN A 261 3.03 -23.25 0.95
N GLU A 262 3.82 -22.38 1.58
CA GLU A 262 3.45 -21.68 2.83
C GLU A 262 2.88 -20.28 2.58
N ILE A 263 2.92 -19.79 1.35
CA ILE A 263 2.37 -18.50 0.95
C ILE A 263 0.84 -18.66 0.77
N PRO A 264 0.02 -17.71 1.25
CA PRO A 264 -1.42 -17.76 1.05
C PRO A 264 -1.76 -17.84 -0.44
N PRO A 265 -2.70 -18.72 -0.84
CA PRO A 265 -3.13 -18.78 -2.23
C PRO A 265 -3.81 -17.47 -2.65
N MET A 266 -3.79 -17.17 -3.95
CA MET A 266 -4.44 -15.98 -4.51
C MET A 266 -5.95 -15.93 -4.20
N TYR A 267 -6.60 -17.10 -4.12
CA TYR A 267 -7.96 -17.25 -3.64
C TYR A 267 -7.94 -17.90 -2.26
N ASP A 268 -8.23 -17.09 -1.25
CA ASP A 268 -8.26 -17.52 0.15
C ASP A 268 -9.65 -17.25 0.76
N PRO A 269 -10.66 -18.07 0.38
CA PRO A 269 -12.03 -17.83 0.76
C PRO A 269 -12.19 -18.05 2.27
N LYS A 270 -12.45 -16.97 2.98
CA LYS A 270 -13.08 -17.09 4.29
C LYS A 270 -14.54 -17.50 4.05
N PRO A 271 -15.01 -18.65 4.58
CA PRO A 271 -16.41 -19.06 4.48
C PRO A 271 -17.37 -18.05 5.14
N GLN A 272 -16.85 -17.07 5.90
CA GLN A 272 -17.65 -15.97 6.41
C GLN A 272 -18.16 -15.05 5.31
N GLN A 273 -19.47 -14.90 5.24
CA GLN A 273 -20.14 -13.76 4.59
C GLN A 273 -19.99 -12.43 5.36
N VAL A 274 -19.19 -12.40 6.43
CA VAL A 274 -19.01 -11.25 7.30
C VAL A 274 -17.61 -10.68 7.10
N TYR A 275 -17.54 -9.47 6.57
CA TYR A 275 -16.27 -8.80 6.28
C TYR A 275 -16.15 -7.46 6.99
N LYS A 276 -14.93 -6.92 7.00
CA LYS A 276 -14.63 -5.55 7.40
C LYS A 276 -14.77 -4.65 6.18
N TYR A 277 -15.53 -3.58 6.33
CA TYR A 277 -15.71 -2.57 5.31
C TYR A 277 -15.26 -1.21 5.82
N GLU A 278 -14.70 -0.43 4.92
CA GLU A 278 -14.51 1.00 5.05
C GLU A 278 -15.67 1.69 4.31
N VAL A 279 -16.50 2.41 5.07
CA VAL A 279 -17.61 3.20 4.56
C VAL A 279 -17.17 4.66 4.60
N PHE A 280 -16.89 5.26 3.44
CA PHE A 280 -16.51 6.65 3.33
C PHE A 280 -17.72 7.49 2.95
N ILE A 281 -18.13 8.38 3.85
CA ILE A 281 -19.17 9.36 3.57
C ILE A 281 -18.48 10.59 3.00
N GLU A 282 -18.66 10.83 1.70
CA GLU A 282 -18.03 11.96 1.02
C GLU A 282 -18.80 13.24 1.30
N LYS A 283 -20.08 13.27 0.92
CA LYS A 283 -20.95 14.43 1.03
C LYS A 283 -22.44 14.04 1.02
N ALA A 284 -23.28 14.99 1.38
CA ALA A 284 -24.70 14.99 1.04
C ALA A 284 -25.04 16.26 0.23
N GLU A 285 -26.18 16.23 -0.46
CA GLU A 285 -26.68 17.34 -1.26
C GLU A 285 -28.18 17.52 -1.05
N HIS A 286 -28.63 18.77 -1.14
CA HIS A 286 -30.04 19.17 -1.08
C HIS A 286 -30.78 18.62 0.15
N LEU A 287 -30.11 18.58 1.31
CA LEU A 287 -30.78 18.26 2.56
C LEU A 287 -31.81 19.34 2.87
N LYS A 288 -32.99 18.93 3.33
CA LYS A 288 -34.07 19.89 3.60
C LYS A 288 -33.72 20.70 4.86
N GLY A 289 -33.45 21.99 4.69
CA GLY A 289 -33.38 22.96 5.78
C GLY A 289 -34.67 23.00 6.60
N LYS A 290 -34.54 23.07 7.92
CA LYS A 290 -35.68 23.24 8.83
C LYS A 290 -35.67 24.56 9.60
N ASP A 291 -34.53 25.24 9.68
CA ASP A 291 -34.45 26.49 10.41
C ASP A 291 -35.16 27.61 9.66
N PHE A 292 -36.12 28.25 10.33
CA PHE A 292 -36.83 29.42 9.80
C PHE A 292 -35.90 30.65 9.69
N LEU A 293 -34.70 30.59 10.28
CA LEU A 293 -33.70 31.68 10.32
C LEU A 293 -32.23 31.19 10.21
N GLY A 294 -31.96 30.03 9.60
CA GLY A 294 -30.61 29.43 9.52
C GLY A 294 -30.48 28.33 8.45
N LYS A 295 -29.27 27.82 8.24
CA LYS A 295 -29.03 26.60 7.44
C LYS A 295 -28.82 25.43 8.40
N SER A 296 -29.30 24.24 8.05
CA SER A 296 -29.12 23.03 8.86
C SER A 296 -27.64 22.71 9.18
N ASP A 297 -27.41 22.10 10.33
CA ASP A 297 -26.17 21.54 10.87
C ASP A 297 -26.15 20.00 10.73
N PRO A 298 -26.02 19.43 9.51
CA PRO A 298 -26.22 18.01 9.31
C PRO A 298 -25.12 17.11 9.86
N TYR A 299 -25.52 15.93 10.32
CA TYR A 299 -24.66 14.78 10.57
C TYR A 299 -25.32 13.46 10.16
N VAL A 300 -24.53 12.38 10.06
CA VAL A 300 -24.98 11.03 9.66
C VAL A 300 -24.74 10.02 10.77
N ILE A 301 -25.76 9.22 11.06
CA ILE A 301 -25.67 8.01 11.89
C ILE A 301 -25.62 6.77 11.02
N ILE A 302 -24.61 5.92 11.25
CA ILE A 302 -24.38 4.66 10.54
C ILE A 302 -24.67 3.47 11.46
N LYS A 303 -25.37 2.46 10.94
CA LYS A 303 -25.61 1.18 11.62
C LYS A 303 -25.51 0.01 10.65
N THR A 304 -24.88 -1.08 11.09
CA THR A 304 -24.82 -2.37 10.36
C THR A 304 -25.48 -3.49 11.16
N ASP A 305 -25.71 -4.64 10.54
CA ASP A 305 -26.22 -5.86 11.17
C ASP A 305 -25.27 -6.40 12.26
N LYS A 306 -23.96 -6.15 12.14
CA LYS A 306 -22.96 -6.58 13.13
C LYS A 306 -22.65 -5.56 14.22
N SER A 307 -23.26 -4.38 14.20
CA SER A 307 -22.94 -3.30 15.14
C SER A 307 -24.08 -3.08 16.14
N LYS A 308 -23.84 -3.41 17.42
CA LYS A 308 -24.77 -3.06 18.51
C LYS A 308 -24.87 -1.55 18.71
N LYS A 309 -23.74 -0.83 18.62
CA LYS A 309 -23.65 0.64 18.73
C LYS A 309 -23.77 1.30 17.37
N GLN A 310 -24.43 2.46 17.34
CA GLN A 310 -24.47 3.36 16.19
C GLN A 310 -23.21 4.24 16.17
N ARG A 311 -22.77 4.68 14.98
CA ARG A 311 -21.65 5.63 14.84
C ARG A 311 -22.16 6.94 14.26
N LYS A 312 -21.78 8.06 14.86
CA LYS A 312 -22.11 9.43 14.43
C LYS A 312 -20.92 10.01 13.66
N SER A 313 -21.19 10.69 12.54
CA SER A 313 -20.21 11.50 11.84
C SER A 313 -19.98 12.84 12.50
N VAL A 314 -18.99 13.58 12.03
CA VAL A 314 -18.91 15.01 12.29
C VAL A 314 -20.20 15.72 11.85
N THR A 315 -20.59 16.73 12.64
CA THR A 315 -21.62 17.69 12.30
C THR A 315 -21.00 18.80 11.46
N ILE A 316 -21.59 19.11 10.30
CA ILE A 316 -21.13 20.21 9.44
C ILE A 316 -22.08 21.37 9.64
N MET A 317 -21.60 22.49 10.19
CA MET A 317 -22.45 23.62 10.51
C MET A 317 -22.95 24.37 9.26
N ASN A 318 -24.19 24.82 9.29
CA ASN A 318 -24.84 25.74 8.36
C ASN A 318 -24.69 25.34 6.88
N ASN A 319 -24.93 24.07 6.57
CA ASN A 319 -24.68 23.53 5.24
C ASN A 319 -25.65 22.42 4.84
N GLU A 320 -26.56 22.72 3.91
CA GLU A 320 -27.50 21.74 3.35
C GLU A 320 -26.88 20.80 2.29
N SER A 321 -25.62 21.04 1.90
CA SER A 321 -24.83 20.17 1.02
C SER A 321 -23.46 19.87 1.63
N PRO A 322 -23.45 19.22 2.82
CA PRO A 322 -22.25 19.07 3.64
C PRO A 322 -21.25 18.12 2.98
N LYS A 323 -19.96 18.46 3.05
CA LYS A 323 -18.86 17.54 2.73
C LYS A 323 -18.33 16.94 4.02
N PHE A 324 -18.69 15.68 4.30
CA PHE A 324 -18.29 14.97 5.52
C PHE A 324 -16.84 14.48 5.43
N MET A 325 -16.44 13.94 4.29
CA MET A 325 -15.10 13.36 4.04
C MET A 325 -14.61 12.40 5.13
N GLU A 326 -15.52 11.59 5.70
CA GLU A 326 -15.25 10.77 6.88
C GLU A 326 -15.39 9.27 6.59
N ALA A 327 -14.36 8.49 6.97
CA ALA A 327 -14.38 7.04 6.85
C ALA A 327 -14.79 6.32 8.14
N PHE A 328 -15.57 5.25 8.02
CA PHE A 328 -15.96 4.39 9.13
C PHE A 328 -15.57 2.95 8.87
N LYS A 329 -14.85 2.36 9.83
CA LYS A 329 -14.56 0.93 9.82
C LYS A 329 -15.71 0.17 10.48
N VAL A 330 -16.42 -0.63 9.70
CA VAL A 330 -17.58 -1.42 10.14
C VAL A 330 -17.41 -2.89 9.79
N LYS A 331 -18.11 -3.76 10.51
CA LYS A 331 -18.33 -5.15 10.06
C LYS A 331 -19.74 -5.24 9.51
N ALA A 332 -19.94 -5.97 8.42
CA ALA A 332 -21.26 -6.22 7.86
C ALA A 332 -21.33 -7.59 7.18
N THR A 333 -22.53 -8.16 7.10
CA THR A 333 -22.77 -9.37 6.30
C THR A 333 -23.05 -8.99 4.85
N VAL A 334 -22.55 -9.76 3.89
CA VAL A 334 -22.97 -9.68 2.48
C VAL A 334 -24.50 -9.78 2.38
N GLY A 335 -25.11 -8.96 1.53
CA GLY A 335 -26.57 -8.89 1.37
C GLY A 335 -27.32 -8.16 2.50
N SER A 336 -26.65 -7.83 3.61
CA SER A 336 -27.27 -7.04 4.69
C SER A 336 -27.28 -5.54 4.36
N GLU A 337 -28.09 -4.78 5.10
CA GLU A 337 -28.20 -3.33 4.93
C GLU A 337 -27.25 -2.56 5.87
N ILE A 338 -26.46 -1.66 5.30
CA ILE A 338 -25.85 -0.53 6.00
C ILE A 338 -26.87 0.61 5.99
N LYS A 339 -27.34 1.01 7.18
CA LYS A 339 -28.38 2.04 7.35
C LYS A 339 -27.75 3.37 7.68
N PHE A 340 -28.13 4.41 6.94
CA PHE A 340 -27.74 5.80 7.16
C PHE A 340 -28.97 6.60 7.58
N LYS A 341 -28.85 7.34 8.68
CA LYS A 341 -29.87 8.29 9.14
C LYS A 341 -29.23 9.66 9.24
N LEU A 342 -29.82 10.65 8.59
CA LEU A 342 -29.33 12.02 8.58
C LEU A 342 -30.16 12.84 9.55
N PHE A 343 -29.48 13.70 10.29
CA PHE A 343 -30.05 14.54 11.33
C PHE A 343 -29.48 15.94 11.27
N ASP A 344 -30.26 16.89 11.75
CA ASP A 344 -29.90 18.28 12.01
C ASP A 344 -29.52 18.38 13.49
N GLU A 345 -28.35 18.92 13.83
CA GLU A 345 -27.96 19.08 15.23
C GLU A 345 -28.55 20.38 15.80
N ASP A 346 -29.55 20.23 16.69
CA ASP A 346 -30.30 21.35 17.28
C ASP A 346 -30.08 21.42 18.80
N PRO A 347 -30.26 22.60 19.43
CA PRO A 347 -30.42 22.68 20.88
C PRO A 347 -31.62 21.84 21.37
N GLY A 348 -31.34 20.66 21.90
CA GLY A 348 -32.35 19.75 22.44
C GLY A 348 -32.42 18.43 21.66
N LYS A 349 -33.47 18.25 20.83
CA LYS A 349 -33.69 17.00 20.08
C LYS A 349 -33.47 17.22 18.59
N ASP A 350 -32.41 16.61 18.10
CA ASP A 350 -31.97 16.63 16.72
C ASP A 350 -33.07 16.23 15.72
N ASP A 351 -33.26 17.06 14.71
CA ASP A 351 -34.30 16.86 13.71
C ASP A 351 -33.92 15.84 12.63
N LYS A 352 -34.87 15.00 12.24
CA LYS A 352 -34.62 13.97 11.20
C LYS A 352 -34.65 14.57 9.80
N LEU A 353 -33.46 14.78 9.22
CA LEU A 353 -33.27 15.19 7.83
C LEU A 353 -33.56 14.07 6.83
N GLY A 354 -33.47 12.80 7.22
CA GLY A 354 -33.89 11.68 6.37
C GLY A 354 -33.17 10.37 6.66
N LYS A 355 -33.38 9.37 5.80
CA LYS A 355 -32.69 8.09 5.89
C LYS A 355 -32.49 7.48 4.50
N CYS A 356 -31.43 6.71 4.36
CA CYS A 356 -31.17 5.86 3.20
C CYS A 356 -30.44 4.58 3.63
N LYS A 357 -30.27 3.64 2.70
CA LYS A 357 -29.63 2.35 2.97
C LYS A 357 -28.80 1.88 1.78
N LEU A 358 -27.77 1.10 2.07
CA LEU A 358 -26.93 0.42 1.10
C LEU A 358 -26.97 -1.07 1.39
N VAL A 359 -27.27 -1.89 0.38
CA VAL A 359 -27.14 -3.34 0.49
C VAL A 359 -25.69 -3.71 0.19
N VAL A 360 -25.06 -4.48 1.08
CA VAL A 360 -23.66 -4.90 0.93
C VAL A 360 -23.55 -5.83 -0.30
N PRO A 361 -22.80 -5.45 -1.35
CA PRO A 361 -22.71 -6.27 -2.55
C PRO A 361 -21.96 -7.57 -2.30
N GLY A 362 -22.44 -8.67 -2.88
CA GLY A 362 -21.77 -9.97 -2.76
C GLY A 362 -20.56 -10.16 -3.68
N ASP A 363 -20.49 -9.36 -4.72
CA ASP A 363 -19.44 -9.38 -5.74
C ASP A 363 -18.27 -8.43 -5.42
N LEU A 364 -18.35 -7.62 -4.35
CA LEU A 364 -17.31 -6.67 -3.96
C LEU A 364 -16.05 -7.42 -3.48
N LYS A 365 -14.99 -7.37 -4.29
CA LYS A 365 -13.72 -8.06 -4.01
C LYS A 365 -12.93 -7.35 -2.92
N GLU A 366 -12.02 -8.07 -2.28
CA GLU A 366 -11.09 -7.46 -1.31
C GLU A 366 -10.30 -6.33 -1.98
N GLY A 367 -10.18 -5.18 -1.30
CA GLY A 367 -9.50 -4.00 -1.80
C GLY A 367 -10.32 -3.14 -2.77
N GLU A 368 -11.36 -3.69 -3.40
CA GLU A 368 -12.24 -2.98 -4.34
C GLU A 368 -13.03 -1.87 -3.63
N VAL A 369 -13.15 -0.73 -4.32
CA VAL A 369 -13.94 0.43 -3.90
C VAL A 369 -15.10 0.59 -4.86
N ARG A 370 -16.32 0.67 -4.33
CA ARG A 370 -17.52 0.97 -5.11
C ARG A 370 -18.20 2.23 -4.60
N LYS A 371 -18.55 3.13 -5.50
CA LYS A 371 -19.24 4.39 -5.19
C LYS A 371 -20.74 4.22 -5.33
N PHE A 372 -21.49 4.85 -4.44
CA PHE A 372 -22.94 4.80 -4.38
C PHE A 372 -23.50 6.20 -4.17
N THR A 373 -24.56 6.50 -4.90
CA THR A 373 -25.40 7.68 -4.68
C THR A 373 -26.75 7.18 -4.16
N LEU A 374 -27.08 7.54 -2.93
CA LEU A 374 -28.26 7.04 -2.24
C LEU A 374 -29.28 8.17 -2.08
N GLU A 375 -30.51 7.94 -2.52
CA GLU A 375 -31.61 8.88 -2.31
C GLU A 375 -32.03 8.91 -0.84
N VAL A 376 -32.20 10.11 -0.31
CA VAL A 376 -32.58 10.35 1.09
C VAL A 376 -34.08 10.57 1.17
N SER A 377 -34.77 9.78 2.00
CA SER A 377 -36.25 9.71 2.02
C SER A 377 -36.99 11.02 2.37
N LYS A 378 -36.30 12.07 2.82
CA LYS A 378 -36.88 13.35 3.23
C LYS A 378 -36.07 14.48 2.59
N GLY A 379 -36.57 15.01 1.48
CA GLY A 379 -35.94 16.11 0.73
C GLY A 379 -36.14 15.92 -0.77
N LYS A 380 -36.49 16.98 -1.49
CA LYS A 380 -36.58 16.93 -2.95
C LYS A 380 -35.16 16.77 -3.49
N ASN A 381 -34.89 15.65 -4.17
CA ASN A 381 -33.57 15.34 -4.75
C ASN A 381 -32.42 15.23 -3.74
N ALA A 382 -32.72 14.99 -2.46
CA ALA A 382 -31.70 14.84 -1.42
C ALA A 382 -30.89 13.55 -1.64
N LYS A 383 -29.55 13.66 -1.66
CA LYS A 383 -28.64 12.55 -1.98
C LYS A 383 -27.53 12.43 -0.95
N LEU A 384 -27.10 11.20 -0.68
CA LEU A 384 -25.91 10.87 0.09
C LEU A 384 -24.91 10.12 -0.79
N TYR A 385 -23.67 10.59 -0.84
CA TYR A 385 -22.59 10.01 -1.63
C TYR A 385 -21.66 9.20 -0.73
N VAL A 386 -21.56 7.90 -0.99
CA VAL A 386 -20.85 6.94 -0.14
C VAL A 386 -19.94 6.08 -1.00
N GLU A 387 -18.71 5.86 -0.54
CA GLU A 387 -17.85 4.80 -1.06
C GLU A 387 -17.80 3.63 -0.09
N LEU A 388 -18.00 2.42 -0.59
CA LEU A 388 -17.83 1.18 0.18
C LEU A 388 -16.60 0.47 -0.33
N LYS A 389 -15.67 0.16 0.58
CA LYS A 389 -14.49 -0.65 0.30
C LYS A 389 -14.47 -1.90 1.17
N ARG A 390 -14.31 -3.08 0.58
CA ARG A 390 -13.98 -4.28 1.34
C ARG A 390 -12.52 -4.22 1.76
N MET A 391 -12.26 -4.15 3.05
CA MET A 391 -10.91 -3.98 3.56
C MET A 391 -10.12 -5.28 3.44
N LYS A 392 -8.81 -5.17 3.17
CA LYS A 392 -7.89 -6.28 3.41
C LYS A 392 -7.88 -6.63 4.89
N ASP A 393 -8.06 -7.91 5.18
CA ASP A 393 -7.93 -8.49 6.51
C ASP A 393 -6.86 -9.59 6.46
N PHE A 394 -6.60 -10.25 7.59
CA PHE A 394 -5.65 -11.36 7.58
C PHE A 394 -6.09 -12.48 6.64
N THR A 395 -5.18 -13.12 5.91
CA THR A 395 -5.51 -14.36 5.20
C THR A 395 -5.99 -15.44 6.19
N CYS A 396 -6.85 -16.36 5.74
CA CYS A 396 -7.19 -17.59 6.44
C CYS A 396 -5.91 -18.36 6.81
N THR A 397 -4.95 -18.46 5.89
CA THR A 397 -3.64 -19.08 6.16
C THR A 397 -2.97 -18.45 7.38
N TYR A 398 -2.83 -17.13 7.43
CA TYR A 398 -2.25 -16.43 8.57
C TYR A 398 -3.11 -16.58 9.83
N ALA A 399 -4.43 -16.45 9.69
CA ALA A 399 -5.37 -16.49 10.80
C ALA A 399 -5.43 -17.88 11.47
N THR A 400 -5.41 -18.96 10.68
CA THR A 400 -5.40 -20.33 11.19
C THR A 400 -4.08 -20.65 11.87
N ARG A 401 -2.96 -20.20 11.28
CA ARG A 401 -1.63 -20.45 11.84
C ARG A 401 -1.37 -19.68 13.13
N PHE A 402 -1.79 -18.42 13.22
CA PHE A 402 -1.34 -17.51 14.30
C PHE A 402 -2.44 -16.87 15.13
N LEU A 403 -3.69 -16.87 14.68
CA LEU A 403 -4.81 -16.19 15.34
C LEU A 403 -5.86 -17.17 15.91
N GLY A 404 -5.58 -18.48 15.86
CA GLY A 404 -6.48 -19.51 16.37
C GLY A 404 -7.77 -19.65 15.57
N PHE A 405 -7.79 -19.17 14.33
CA PHE A 405 -8.95 -19.31 13.46
C PHE A 405 -9.13 -20.76 13.04
N LYS A 406 -10.23 -21.38 13.47
CA LYS A 406 -10.65 -22.70 12.99
C LYS A 406 -11.61 -22.47 11.81
N PRO A 407 -11.22 -22.79 10.57
CA PRO A 407 -12.17 -22.73 9.46
C PRO A 407 -13.35 -23.63 9.81
N SER A 408 -14.58 -23.14 9.59
CA SER A 408 -15.75 -24.02 9.62
C SER A 408 -15.53 -25.01 8.49
N VAL A 409 -15.35 -26.29 8.83
CA VAL A 409 -15.22 -27.37 7.85
C VAL A 409 -16.44 -27.29 6.95
N ALA A 410 -16.27 -26.81 5.71
CA ALA A 410 -17.17 -27.27 4.67
C ALA A 410 -16.86 -28.76 4.53
N PRO A 411 -17.87 -29.66 4.44
CA PRO A 411 -17.57 -31.05 4.15
C PRO A 411 -16.66 -31.07 2.92
N MET A 412 -15.52 -31.75 3.01
CA MET A 412 -14.80 -32.18 1.82
C MET A 412 -15.77 -33.10 1.06
N GLY A 413 -16.52 -32.50 0.15
CA GLY A 413 -17.60 -33.13 -0.59
C GLY A 413 -17.61 -32.56 -1.99
N GLN A 414 -16.86 -33.24 -2.86
CA GLN A 414 -16.92 -33.22 -4.32
C GLN A 414 -16.45 -31.93 -5.05
N GLY A 415 -15.36 -32.09 -5.81
CA GLY A 415 -15.26 -31.46 -7.13
C GLY A 415 -14.42 -30.20 -7.27
N TYR A 416 -13.15 -30.24 -6.88
CA TYR A 416 -12.12 -29.57 -7.69
C TYR A 416 -11.02 -30.60 -7.95
N PRO A 417 -10.69 -30.93 -9.21
CA PRO A 417 -9.51 -31.74 -9.46
C PRO A 417 -8.30 -30.95 -8.93
N PRO A 418 -7.33 -31.61 -8.28
CA PRO A 418 -6.08 -30.96 -7.97
C PRO A 418 -5.52 -30.41 -9.30
N MET A 419 -5.14 -29.13 -9.35
CA MET A 419 -4.22 -28.72 -10.41
C MET A 419 -3.00 -29.62 -10.26
N GLY A 420 -2.89 -30.59 -11.17
CA GLY A 420 -1.87 -31.61 -11.11
C GLY A 420 -0.52 -30.94 -11.05
N MET A 421 0.26 -31.23 -10.01
CA MET A 421 1.70 -31.24 -10.21
C MET A 421 1.95 -32.18 -11.39
N PRO A 422 2.75 -31.79 -12.40
CA PRO A 422 3.08 -32.72 -13.46
C PRO A 422 3.69 -33.96 -12.80
N PRO A 423 3.23 -35.17 -13.14
CA PRO A 423 3.77 -36.38 -12.54
C PRO A 423 5.28 -36.41 -12.83
N MET A 424 6.08 -36.70 -11.80
CA MET A 424 7.47 -37.08 -12.01
C MET A 424 7.47 -38.24 -13.03
N GLN A 425 8.10 -38.00 -14.18
CA GLN A 425 8.30 -39.06 -15.17
C GLN A 425 9.10 -40.17 -14.50
N GLN A 426 8.49 -41.36 -14.35
CA GLN A 426 9.28 -42.57 -14.16
C GLN A 426 10.02 -42.84 -15.47
N PRO A 427 11.32 -43.21 -15.44
CA PRO A 427 12.09 -43.44 -16.65
C PRO A 427 11.51 -44.63 -17.43
N GLY A 428 11.09 -44.43 -18.68
CA GLY A 428 10.94 -45.53 -19.65
C GLY A 428 9.56 -45.88 -20.21
N MET A 429 8.52 -45.03 -20.13
CA MET A 429 7.25 -45.32 -20.84
C MET A 429 6.89 -44.27 -21.91
N PRO A 430 6.43 -44.69 -23.10
CA PRO A 430 5.99 -43.79 -24.16
C PRO A 430 4.61 -43.18 -23.86
N PRO A 431 4.32 -41.97 -24.37
CA PRO A 431 3.10 -41.25 -24.02
C PRO A 431 1.85 -41.85 -24.70
N MET A 432 0.80 -42.15 -23.91
CA MET A 432 -0.54 -42.42 -24.43
C MET A 432 -1.17 -41.13 -24.96
N GLY A 433 -1.52 -41.10 -26.25
CA GLY A 433 -2.32 -40.04 -26.86
C GLY A 433 -3.78 -40.10 -26.40
N TYR A 434 -4.43 -38.93 -26.29
CA TYR A 434 -5.86 -38.82 -26.04
C TYR A 434 -6.68 -39.23 -27.27
N PRO A 435 -7.88 -39.83 -27.10
CA PRO A 435 -8.75 -40.19 -28.22
C PRO A 435 -9.32 -38.95 -28.92
N PRO A 436 -9.65 -39.03 -30.22
CA PRO A 436 -10.06 -37.88 -31.02
C PRO A 436 -11.43 -37.33 -30.61
N MET A 437 -11.52 -35.99 -30.49
CA MET A 437 -12.76 -35.23 -30.30
C MET A 437 -13.51 -35.07 -31.63
N GLN A 438 -14.83 -35.24 -31.62
CA GLN A 438 -15.71 -34.93 -32.75
C GLN A 438 -15.86 -33.40 -32.95
N PRO A 439 -16.00 -32.89 -34.19
CA PRO A 439 -16.04 -31.45 -34.45
C PRO A 439 -17.39 -30.81 -34.04
N GLY A 440 -17.36 -29.69 -33.30
CA GLY A 440 -18.59 -28.89 -33.13
C GLY A 440 -18.65 -27.73 -32.13
N GLN A 441 -17.73 -27.55 -31.18
CA GLN A 441 -17.81 -26.41 -30.23
C GLN A 441 -16.44 -25.79 -29.95
N TYR A 442 -16.31 -24.49 -30.24
CA TYR A 442 -15.09 -23.69 -30.02
C TYR A 442 -14.98 -23.25 -28.55
N PRO A 443 -13.78 -23.31 -27.94
CA PRO A 443 -13.45 -22.54 -26.73
C PRO A 443 -12.79 -21.19 -27.08
N PRO A 444 -12.89 -20.14 -26.24
CA PRO A 444 -12.15 -18.90 -26.44
C PRO A 444 -10.67 -19.00 -26.00
N GLN A 445 -9.76 -18.52 -26.86
CA GLN A 445 -8.30 -18.33 -26.69
C GLN A 445 -7.95 -17.24 -25.64
N GLY A 446 -6.74 -17.13 -25.07
CA GLY A 446 -5.47 -17.85 -25.28
C GLY A 446 -4.27 -17.09 -24.64
N TYR A 447 -3.07 -17.69 -24.66
CA TYR A 447 -1.73 -17.10 -24.88
C TYR A 447 -0.67 -18.24 -25.03
N PRO A 448 0.53 -17.99 -25.60
CA PRO A 448 1.03 -18.55 -26.87
C PRO A 448 1.95 -19.78 -26.73
N PRO A 449 2.27 -20.54 -27.80
CA PRO A 449 3.22 -21.64 -27.73
C PRO A 449 4.67 -21.19 -27.98
N MET A 450 5.58 -21.64 -27.11
CA MET A 450 7.03 -21.68 -27.36
C MET A 450 7.38 -22.90 -28.22
N GLN A 451 8.26 -22.67 -29.21
CA GLN A 451 8.91 -23.71 -30.01
C GLN A 451 9.89 -24.52 -29.15
N GLN A 452 10.00 -25.82 -29.42
CA GLN A 452 11.12 -26.65 -28.96
C GLN A 452 11.82 -27.36 -30.14
N PRO A 453 13.11 -27.68 -29.99
CA PRO A 453 14.03 -27.93 -31.09
C PRO A 453 14.26 -29.42 -31.36
N GLY A 454 14.49 -29.76 -32.63
CA GLY A 454 15.27 -30.96 -33.00
C GLY A 454 14.51 -32.21 -33.45
N MET A 455 13.62 -32.13 -34.45
CA MET A 455 13.24 -33.33 -35.22
C MET A 455 13.46 -33.17 -36.74
N PRO A 456 13.87 -34.25 -37.44
CA PRO A 456 14.31 -34.24 -38.84
C PRO A 456 13.14 -34.35 -39.84
N PRO A 457 13.36 -34.13 -41.15
CA PRO A 457 12.29 -33.68 -42.04
C PRO A 457 11.49 -34.85 -42.63
N MET A 458 10.16 -34.78 -42.58
CA MET A 458 9.29 -35.65 -43.37
C MET A 458 8.49 -34.82 -44.38
N GLY A 459 8.74 -35.12 -45.66
CA GLY A 459 7.76 -35.28 -46.73
C GLY A 459 6.78 -34.13 -47.00
N TYR A 460 6.98 -33.44 -48.12
CA TYR A 460 6.04 -32.45 -48.65
C TYR A 460 4.64 -33.06 -48.91
N PRO A 461 3.55 -32.34 -48.58
CA PRO A 461 2.21 -32.68 -49.05
C PRO A 461 2.05 -32.35 -50.54
N PRO A 462 1.12 -33.02 -51.26
CA PRO A 462 0.93 -32.81 -52.69
C PRO A 462 0.40 -31.40 -53.00
N MET A 463 1.01 -30.74 -54.00
CA MET A 463 0.54 -29.47 -54.56
C MET A 463 -0.74 -29.68 -55.38
N GLN A 464 -1.73 -28.81 -55.20
CA GLN A 464 -2.80 -28.62 -56.19
C GLN A 464 -2.22 -27.90 -57.43
N PRO A 465 -2.62 -28.26 -58.66
CA PRO A 465 -2.09 -27.63 -59.86
C PRO A 465 -2.54 -26.17 -59.96
N GLY A 466 -1.60 -25.23 -60.15
CA GLY A 466 -1.92 -23.92 -60.72
C GLY A 466 -1.47 -22.66 -59.96
N GLN A 467 -0.66 -22.73 -58.90
CA GLN A 467 -0.12 -21.51 -58.29
C GLN A 467 1.40 -21.58 -58.14
N TYR A 468 2.10 -20.71 -58.87
CA TYR A 468 3.51 -20.42 -58.67
C TYR A 468 3.70 -19.65 -57.35
N PRO A 469 4.72 -19.95 -56.53
CA PRO A 469 5.04 -19.12 -55.38
C PRO A 469 5.74 -17.81 -55.81
N PRO A 470 5.56 -16.70 -55.09
CA PRO A 470 6.29 -15.46 -55.33
C PRO A 470 7.80 -15.63 -55.08
N GLN A 471 8.61 -14.97 -55.91
CA GLN A 471 10.08 -14.94 -55.85
C GLN A 471 10.60 -14.42 -54.50
N GLY A 472 11.61 -15.09 -53.92
CA GLY A 472 12.31 -14.58 -52.75
C GLY A 472 13.29 -15.49 -52.01
N TYR A 473 13.50 -16.75 -52.41
CA TYR A 473 14.43 -17.66 -51.70
C TYR A 473 15.63 -18.08 -52.56
N PRO A 474 16.86 -18.11 -52.00
CA PRO A 474 18.06 -18.52 -52.72
C PRO A 474 18.12 -20.04 -52.92
N PRO A 475 18.85 -20.54 -53.94
CA PRO A 475 18.90 -21.96 -54.26
C PRO A 475 19.61 -22.77 -53.17
N MET A 476 19.03 -23.93 -52.80
CA MET A 476 19.71 -24.93 -51.99
C MET A 476 20.77 -25.66 -52.83
N GLN A 477 22.00 -25.71 -52.34
CA GLN A 477 23.02 -26.63 -52.85
C GLN A 477 22.70 -28.07 -52.41
N PRO A 478 22.91 -29.09 -53.27
CA PRO A 478 22.73 -30.48 -52.88
C PRO A 478 23.98 -30.99 -52.16
N GLY A 479 23.81 -31.41 -50.90
CA GLY A 479 24.81 -32.20 -50.18
C GLY A 479 24.75 -33.66 -50.60
N ALA A 480 25.82 -34.16 -51.21
CA ALA A 480 26.04 -35.57 -51.49
C ALA A 480 26.63 -36.30 -50.27
N GLN A 481 26.30 -37.58 -50.19
CA GLN A 481 26.70 -38.65 -49.29
C GLN A 481 28.16 -38.60 -48.78
N HIS A 482 28.37 -38.69 -47.47
CA HIS A 482 28.84 -39.89 -46.76
C HIS A 482 28.86 -39.71 -45.24
#